data_AF-A0A067TVF3-F1
#
_entry.id   AF-A0A067TVF3-F1
#
_cell.length_a   1.000
_cell.length_b   1.000
_cell.length_c   1.000
_cell.angle_alpha   90.00
_cell.angle_beta   90.00
_cell.angle_gamma   90.00
#
_symmetry.space_group_name_H-M   'P 1'
#
loop_
_entity.id
_entity.type
_entity.pdbx_description
1 polymer ?
#
loop_
_entity_poly.entity_id
_entity_poly.type
_entity_poly.pdbx_seq_one_letter_code
_entity_poly.pdbx_strand_id
1 'polypeptide(L)'
;MRLQITRLPDMKENVAFIYDPIFVETQYKSYILDWGGRQTNQNIEKYISRHKGMDLVFHMFTFPVKEKSWFYLGAHLWSVVQVNDFWPLDGGRQKILRKLCQRSRGGVDETEMAKLLDNGELKQLCIELTAVRNPKVSHQFITDVLGRHSTPPSDLRRDRRVEGVKE
;
A
#
# COMPACT_ATOMS: atom_id res chain seq x y z
N MET A 1 3.36 -0.34 9.36
CA MET A 1 2.65 0.06 8.13
C MET A 1 1.41 0.81 8.54
N ARG A 2 1.03 1.87 7.81
CA ARG A 2 -0.32 2.43 7.98
C ARG A 2 -1.17 1.87 6.86
N LEU A 3 -2.23 1.17 7.25
CA LEU A 3 -3.20 0.57 6.36
C LEU A 3 -4.55 1.21 6.66
N GLN A 4 -5.17 1.77 5.63
CA GLN A 4 -6.54 2.24 5.69
C GLN A 4 -7.34 1.48 4.64
N ILE A 5 -8.43 0.86 5.07
CA ILE A 5 -9.35 0.18 4.19
C ILE A 5 -10.69 0.89 4.26
N THR A 6 -11.21 1.27 3.10
CA THR A 6 -12.46 2.00 2.96
C THR A 6 -13.31 1.32 1.91
N ARG A 7 -14.62 1.24 2.15
CA ARG A 7 -15.59 0.82 1.14
C ARG A 7 -16.16 2.05 0.46
N LEU A 8 -16.06 2.15 -0.87
CA LEU A 8 -16.66 3.25 -1.62
C LEU A 8 -18.19 3.08 -1.62
N PRO A 9 -18.97 4.06 -1.10
CA PRO A 9 -20.42 3.91 -0.93
C PRO A 9 -21.16 3.59 -2.22
N ASP A 10 -20.82 4.30 -3.30
CA ASP A 10 -21.58 4.25 -4.56
C ASP A 10 -21.27 3.01 -5.40
N MET A 11 -20.04 2.49 -5.30
CA MET A 11 -19.55 1.39 -6.12
C MET A 11 -19.56 0.05 -5.36
N LYS A 12 -19.73 0.09 -4.02
CA LYS A 12 -19.58 -1.06 -3.11
C LYS A 12 -18.20 -1.74 -3.18
N GLU A 13 -17.22 -1.10 -3.81
CA GLU A 13 -15.84 -1.58 -3.96
C GLU A 13 -15.01 -1.34 -2.70
N ASN A 14 -14.08 -2.26 -2.42
CA ASN A 14 -13.13 -2.11 -1.32
C ASN A 14 -11.83 -1.50 -1.84
N VAL A 15 -11.36 -0.44 -1.19
CA VAL A 15 -10.10 0.23 -1.53
C VAL A 15 -9.17 0.16 -0.34
N ALA A 16 -7.92 -0.26 -0.59
CA ALA A 16 -6.89 -0.36 0.42
C ALA A 16 -5.78 0.65 0.13
N PHE A 17 -5.57 1.58 1.05
CA PHE A 17 -4.48 2.55 1.01
C PHE A 17 -3.38 2.12 1.97
N ILE A 18 -2.19 1.87 1.41
CA ILE A 18 -1.06 1.33 2.14
C ILE A 18 0.09 2.33 2.10
N TYR A 19 0.50 2.81 3.26
CA TYR A 19 1.59 3.77 3.39
C TYR A 19 2.91 3.06 3.68
N ASP A 20 3.89 3.32 2.80
CA ASP A 20 5.26 2.80 2.85
C ASP A 20 5.38 1.28 3.01
N PRO A 21 4.65 0.43 2.27
CA PRO A 21 4.70 -1.03 2.45
C PRO A 21 6.11 -1.62 2.25
N ILE A 22 6.36 -2.78 2.85
CA ILE A 22 7.49 -3.64 2.47
C ILE A 22 6.90 -4.71 1.55
N PHE A 23 7.16 -4.60 0.25
CA PHE A 23 6.80 -5.63 -0.71
C PHE A 23 7.90 -6.67 -0.79
N VAL A 24 7.52 -7.94 -0.76
CA VAL A 24 8.42 -9.05 -1.04
C VAL A 24 7.82 -9.87 -2.17
N GLU A 25 8.60 -10.00 -3.23
CA GLU A 25 8.26 -10.82 -4.40
C GLU A 25 9.08 -12.09 -4.36
N THR A 26 8.41 -13.21 -4.56
CA THR A 26 9.03 -14.52 -4.82
C THR A 26 8.71 -14.93 -6.25
N GLN A 27 9.27 -16.05 -6.73
CA GLN A 27 8.98 -16.54 -8.08
C GLN A 27 7.48 -16.76 -8.34
N TYR A 28 6.68 -17.02 -7.30
CA TYR A 28 5.28 -17.45 -7.44
C TYR A 28 4.27 -16.56 -6.73
N LYS A 29 4.72 -15.71 -5.80
CA LYS A 29 3.84 -15.01 -4.86
C LYS A 29 4.39 -13.64 -4.49
N SER A 30 3.47 -12.72 -4.27
CA SER A 30 3.70 -11.36 -3.84
C SER A 30 3.20 -11.20 -2.41
N TYR A 31 3.96 -10.51 -1.56
CA TYR A 31 3.61 -10.31 -0.16
C TYR A 31 3.76 -8.86 0.27
N ILE A 32 2.90 -8.43 1.19
CA ILE A 32 3.13 -7.27 2.04
C ILE A 32 3.58 -7.75 3.40
N LEU A 33 4.72 -7.24 3.84
CA LEU A 33 5.24 -7.47 5.18
C LEU A 33 5.11 -6.22 6.04
N ASP A 34 4.79 -6.45 7.30
CA ASP A 34 4.87 -5.43 8.32
C ASP A 34 5.28 -6.02 9.67
N TRP A 35 5.76 -5.14 10.55
CA TRP A 35 5.98 -5.46 11.96
C TRP A 35 5.24 -4.44 12.80
N GLY A 36 4.39 -4.96 13.68
CA GLY A 36 3.51 -4.14 14.49
C GLY A 36 3.25 -4.80 15.84
N GLY A 37 2.74 -4.00 16.77
CA GLY A 37 2.28 -4.52 18.05
C GLY A 37 1.15 -5.54 17.86
N ARG A 38 1.05 -6.48 18.79
CA ARG A 38 0.10 -7.60 18.75
C ARG A 38 -1.33 -7.17 18.43
N GLN A 39 -1.83 -6.14 19.12
CA GLN A 39 -3.21 -5.65 18.96
C GLN A 39 -3.46 -5.10 17.54
N THR A 40 -2.50 -4.35 16.99
CA THR A 40 -2.61 -3.77 15.64
C THR A 40 -2.68 -4.87 14.60
N ASN A 41 -1.79 -5.86 14.68
CA ASN A 41 -1.79 -6.99 13.75
C ASN A 41 -3.08 -7.78 13.86
N GLN A 42 -3.52 -8.12 15.08
CA GLN A 42 -4.78 -8.83 15.31
C GLN A 42 -6.00 -8.09 14.73
N ASN A 43 -6.03 -6.75 14.79
CA ASN A 43 -7.11 -5.97 14.20
C ASN A 43 -7.13 -6.10 12.67
N ILE A 44 -5.96 -6.05 12.03
CA ILE A 44 -5.83 -6.23 10.57
C ILE A 44 -6.20 -7.67 10.18
N GLU A 45 -5.69 -8.65 10.91
CA GLU A 45 -5.97 -10.06 10.67
C GLU A 45 -7.45 -10.38 10.80
N LYS A 46 -8.08 -9.86 11.86
CA LYS A 46 -9.51 -10.01 12.11
C LYS A 46 -10.33 -9.34 11.01
N TYR A 47 -9.92 -8.17 10.53
CA TYR A 47 -10.58 -7.50 9.42
C TYR A 47 -10.55 -8.37 8.15
N ILE A 48 -9.36 -8.81 7.74
CA ILE A 48 -9.18 -9.64 6.53
C ILE A 48 -9.93 -10.97 6.69
N SER A 49 -9.82 -11.62 7.85
CA SER A 49 -10.42 -12.94 8.10
C SER A 49 -11.94 -12.91 8.18
N ARG A 50 -12.54 -11.87 8.80
CA ARG A 50 -14.01 -11.73 8.91
C ARG A 50 -14.70 -11.61 7.56
N HIS A 51 -13.99 -11.14 6.56
CA HIS A 51 -14.50 -10.93 5.22
C HIS A 51 -14.01 -12.01 4.25
N LYS A 52 -13.26 -13.01 4.74
CA LYS A 52 -12.79 -14.15 3.95
C LYS A 52 -13.99 -14.91 3.40
N GLY A 53 -14.07 -15.05 2.07
CA GLY A 53 -15.18 -15.70 1.38
C GLY A 53 -16.26 -14.74 0.82
N MET A 54 -16.15 -13.43 1.05
CA MET A 54 -17.07 -12.42 0.49
C MET A 54 -16.52 -11.70 -0.76
N ASP A 55 -15.73 -12.36 -1.62
CA ASP A 55 -15.04 -11.73 -2.76
C ASP A 55 -14.35 -10.41 -2.36
N LEU A 56 -13.40 -10.49 -1.42
CA LEU A 56 -12.57 -9.35 -1.01
C LEU A 56 -11.52 -9.02 -2.07
N VAL A 57 -12.01 -8.50 -3.19
CA VAL A 57 -11.16 -7.75 -4.12
C VAL A 57 -10.88 -6.39 -3.49
N PHE A 58 -9.61 -6.12 -3.24
CA PHE A 58 -9.14 -4.80 -2.83
C PHE A 58 -8.48 -4.10 -4.00
N HIS A 59 -8.99 -2.92 -4.34
CA HIS A 59 -8.28 -1.97 -5.20
C HIS A 59 -7.18 -1.31 -4.39
N MET A 60 -5.93 -1.65 -4.69
CA MET A 60 -4.79 -1.29 -3.86
C MET A 60 -4.11 -0.01 -4.33
N PHE A 61 -3.87 0.88 -3.38
CA PHE A 61 -3.06 2.08 -3.53
C PHE A 61 -1.88 2.02 -2.57
N THR A 62 -0.69 2.34 -3.07
CA THR A 62 0.52 2.43 -2.25
C THR A 62 1.12 3.82 -2.30
N PHE A 63 1.59 4.32 -1.16
CA PHE A 63 2.38 5.54 -1.07
C PHE A 63 3.77 5.19 -0.55
N PRO A 64 4.73 4.89 -1.45
CA PRO A 64 6.10 4.70 -1.03
C PRO A 64 6.77 6.06 -0.75
N VAL A 65 7.49 6.14 0.37
CA VAL A 65 7.93 7.42 0.96
C VAL A 65 8.94 8.15 0.10
N LYS A 66 9.74 7.42 -0.69
CA LYS A 66 10.80 8.01 -1.51
C LYS A 66 10.22 8.77 -2.71
N GLU A 67 9.13 8.26 -3.27
CA GLU A 67 8.48 8.71 -4.50
C GLU A 67 7.46 9.83 -4.22
N LYS A 68 6.95 9.93 -2.99
CA LYS A 68 6.03 10.97 -2.52
C LYS A 68 4.73 11.08 -3.36
N SER A 69 4.27 9.98 -3.93
CA SER A 69 3.04 9.90 -4.71
C SER A 69 2.28 8.61 -4.45
N TRP A 70 0.97 8.62 -4.74
CA TRP A 70 0.13 7.42 -4.69
C TRP A 70 0.21 6.67 -6.02
N PHE A 71 0.41 5.36 -5.95
CA PHE A 71 0.37 4.45 -7.09
C PHE A 71 -0.78 3.47 -6.94
N TYR A 72 -1.55 3.28 -8.00
CA TYR A 72 -2.55 2.22 -8.07
C TYR A 72 -1.89 0.92 -8.54
N LEU A 73 -2.01 -0.15 -7.75
CA LEU A 73 -1.41 -1.45 -8.04
C LEU A 73 -2.36 -2.41 -8.73
N GLY A 74 -3.66 -2.15 -8.70
CA GLY A 74 -4.68 -3.06 -9.23
C GLY A 74 -5.51 -3.76 -8.16
N ALA A 75 -6.45 -4.58 -8.65
CA ALA A 75 -7.32 -5.43 -7.87
C ALA A 75 -6.60 -6.70 -7.37
N HIS A 76 -6.59 -6.93 -6.05
CA HIS A 76 -5.96 -8.09 -5.43
C HIS A 76 -6.85 -8.72 -4.37
N LEU A 77 -6.76 -10.05 -4.25
CA LEU A 77 -7.25 -10.81 -3.11
C LEU A 77 -6.16 -10.85 -2.04
N TRP A 78 -6.56 -10.72 -0.78
CA TRP A 78 -5.64 -10.73 0.37
C TRP A 78 -5.86 -11.98 1.20
N SER A 79 -4.76 -12.61 1.60
CA SER A 79 -4.78 -13.67 2.62
C SER A 79 -3.70 -13.40 3.65
N VAL A 80 -4.08 -13.39 4.94
CA VAL A 80 -3.09 -13.44 6.02
C VAL A 80 -2.45 -14.82 6.00
N VAL A 81 -1.12 -14.85 5.99
CA VAL A 81 -0.35 -16.09 6.02
C VAL A 81 0.73 -16.00 7.09
N GLN A 82 1.13 -17.15 7.63
CA GLN A 82 2.32 -17.26 8.46
C GLN A 82 3.44 -17.79 7.58
N VAL A 83 4.57 -17.08 7.58
CA VAL A 83 5.76 -17.48 6.86
C VAL A 83 6.91 -17.30 7.83
N ASN A 84 7.70 -18.37 8.00
CA ASN A 84 8.64 -18.45 9.09
C ASN A 84 9.98 -17.73 8.79
N ASP A 85 10.32 -17.50 7.51
CA ASP A 85 11.66 -17.01 7.13
C ASP A 85 11.63 -15.96 6.00
N PHE A 86 11.38 -14.70 6.34
CA PHE A 86 11.52 -13.59 5.39
C PHE A 86 12.83 -12.81 5.50
N TRP A 87 13.62 -13.07 6.55
CA TRP A 87 14.94 -12.46 6.69
C TRP A 87 15.83 -12.61 5.44
N PRO A 88 15.82 -13.75 4.72
CA PRO A 88 16.67 -13.92 3.54
C PRO A 88 16.22 -13.14 2.30
N LEU A 89 14.95 -12.68 2.25
CA LEU A 89 14.31 -12.33 0.98
C LEU A 89 14.41 -10.84 0.60
N ASP A 90 14.85 -9.95 1.50
CA ASP A 90 15.00 -8.52 1.16
C ASP A 90 16.11 -7.80 1.93
N GLY A 91 17.37 -8.13 1.64
CA GLY A 91 18.53 -7.43 2.21
C GLY A 91 18.72 -7.63 3.72
N GLY A 92 18.09 -8.66 4.30
CA GLY A 92 18.33 -9.08 5.68
C GLY A 92 17.56 -8.28 6.73
N ARG A 93 17.71 -8.76 7.97
CA ARG A 93 17.21 -8.12 9.20
C ARG A 93 17.52 -6.62 9.28
N GLN A 94 18.70 -6.22 8.81
CA GLN A 94 19.16 -4.84 8.86
C GLN A 94 18.36 -3.88 7.98
N LYS A 95 17.82 -4.35 6.85
CA LYS A 95 16.98 -3.51 5.99
C LYS A 95 15.62 -3.24 6.65
N ILE A 96 15.04 -4.28 7.25
CA ILE A 96 13.78 -4.19 7.99
C ILE A 96 13.93 -3.24 9.19
N LEU A 97 15.00 -3.41 9.99
CA LEU A 97 15.31 -2.52 11.12
C LEU A 97 15.34 -1.05 10.71
N ARG A 98 16.13 -0.72 9.68
CA ARG A 98 16.25 0.65 9.19
C ARG A 98 14.90 1.21 8.74
N LYS A 99 14.08 0.42 8.04
CA LYS A 99 12.75 0.84 7.59
C LYS A 99 11.79 1.07 8.76
N LEU A 100 11.82 0.23 9.78
CA LEU A 100 11.01 0.42 10.99
C LEU A 100 11.45 1.67 11.78
N CYS A 101 12.75 1.90 11.91
CA CYS A 101 13.28 3.11 12.55
C CYS A 101 12.86 4.37 11.80
N GLN A 102 12.95 4.39 10.46
CA GLN A 102 12.48 5.49 9.62
C GLN A 102 10.99 5.78 9.83
N ARG A 103 10.15 4.73 9.90
CA ARG A 103 8.71 4.86 10.14
C ARG A 103 8.39 5.39 11.54
N SER A 104 9.26 5.16 12.53
CA SER A 104 9.12 5.71 13.88
C SER A 104 9.36 7.23 13.93
N ARG A 105 9.92 7.83 12.86
CA ARG A 105 10.27 9.26 12.78
C ARG A 105 11.17 9.72 13.93
N GLY A 106 12.10 8.86 14.36
CA GLY A 106 13.02 9.12 15.45
C GLY A 106 12.47 8.83 16.85
N GLY A 107 11.26 8.25 16.94
CA GLY A 107 10.69 7.85 18.24
C GLY A 107 11.37 6.62 18.86
N VAL A 108 12.05 5.80 18.04
CA VAL A 108 12.77 4.60 18.49
C VAL A 108 14.06 4.48 17.67
N ASP A 109 15.20 4.32 18.34
CA ASP A 109 16.48 4.08 17.69
C ASP A 109 16.64 2.61 17.23
N GLU A 110 17.73 2.32 16.52
CA GLU A 110 17.96 0.99 15.97
C GLU A 110 18.16 -0.09 17.04
N THR A 111 18.83 0.24 18.14
CA THR A 111 19.12 -0.69 19.24
C THR A 111 17.83 -1.09 19.93
N GLU A 112 16.97 -0.12 20.22
CA GLU A 112 15.68 -0.36 20.85
C GLU A 112 14.71 -1.07 19.90
N MET A 113 14.69 -0.71 18.61
CA MET A 113 13.90 -1.42 17.60
C MET A 113 14.33 -2.88 17.46
N ALA A 114 15.63 -3.17 17.56
CA ALA A 114 16.14 -4.53 17.57
C ALA A 114 15.62 -5.33 18.76
N LYS A 115 15.69 -4.77 19.98
CA LYS A 115 15.13 -5.40 21.18
C LYS A 115 13.63 -5.65 21.07
N LEU A 116 12.85 -4.71 20.54
CA LEU A 116 11.40 -4.90 20.34
C LEU A 116 11.09 -6.08 19.41
N LEU A 117 11.94 -6.31 18.40
CA LEU A 117 11.82 -7.48 17.53
C LEU A 117 12.26 -8.77 18.23
N ASP A 118 13.41 -8.75 18.92
CA ASP A 118 13.99 -9.93 19.57
C ASP A 118 13.14 -10.41 20.75
N ASN A 119 12.58 -9.48 21.53
CA ASN A 119 11.64 -9.77 22.60
C ASN A 119 10.24 -10.16 22.08
N GLY A 120 10.01 -10.00 20.76
CA GLY A 120 8.76 -10.35 20.12
C GLY A 120 7.59 -9.40 20.43
N GLU A 121 7.88 -8.18 20.91
CA GLU A 121 6.91 -7.09 21.09
C GLU A 121 6.35 -6.62 19.75
N LEU A 122 7.21 -6.64 18.72
CA LEU A 122 6.81 -6.45 17.33
C LEU A 122 6.67 -7.81 16.65
N LYS A 123 5.43 -8.15 16.31
CA LYS A 123 5.13 -9.37 15.56
C LYS A 123 5.08 -9.08 14.07
N GLN A 124 5.53 -10.04 13.29
CA GLN A 124 5.38 -10.00 11.85
C GLN A 124 3.90 -10.17 11.48
N LEU A 125 3.46 -9.36 10.51
CA LEU A 125 2.23 -9.54 9.76
C LEU A 125 2.62 -9.78 8.31
N CYS A 126 2.13 -10.87 7.73
CA CYS A 126 2.32 -11.18 6.32
C CYS A 126 0.96 -11.31 5.62
N ILE A 127 0.80 -10.55 4.54
CA ILE A 127 -0.38 -10.59 3.69
C ILE A 127 0.08 -11.03 2.31
N GLU A 128 -0.35 -12.22 1.89
CA GLU A 128 -0.20 -12.70 0.53
C GLU A 128 -1.17 -11.96 -0.38
N LEU A 129 -0.65 -11.47 -1.50
CA LEU A 129 -1.40 -10.79 -2.55
C LEU A 129 -1.59 -11.73 -3.72
N THR A 130 -2.84 -11.94 -4.14
CA THR A 130 -3.16 -12.65 -5.38
C THR A 130 -3.86 -11.68 -6.32
N ALA A 131 -3.21 -11.35 -7.44
CA ALA A 131 -3.81 -10.50 -8.46
C ALA A 131 -5.10 -11.12 -9.00
N VAL A 132 -6.15 -10.31 -9.16
CA VAL A 132 -7.39 -10.75 -9.79
C VAL A 132 -7.12 -11.04 -11.26
N ARG A 133 -7.39 -12.28 -11.70
CA ARG A 133 -7.07 -12.76 -13.06
C ARG A 133 -7.80 -12.01 -14.17
N ASN A 134 -8.97 -11.43 -13.88
CA ASN A 134 -9.75 -10.67 -14.86
C ASN A 134 -9.28 -9.21 -14.89
N PRO A 135 -8.52 -8.77 -15.91
CA PRO A 135 -8.01 -7.40 -15.98
C PRO A 135 -9.12 -6.35 -16.10
N LYS A 136 -10.33 -6.75 -16.52
CA LYS A 136 -11.48 -5.85 -16.61
C LYS A 136 -11.87 -5.27 -15.25
N VAL A 137 -11.65 -5.98 -14.15
CA VAL A 137 -11.95 -5.49 -12.80
C VAL A 137 -11.12 -4.25 -12.48
N SER A 138 -9.80 -4.34 -12.66
CA SER A 138 -8.91 -3.19 -12.47
C SER A 138 -9.19 -2.07 -13.46
N HIS A 139 -9.44 -2.40 -14.73
CA HIS A 139 -9.70 -1.41 -15.78
C HIS A 139 -11.01 -0.65 -15.53
N GLN A 140 -12.09 -1.36 -15.19
CA GLN A 140 -13.38 -0.74 -14.88
C GLN A 140 -13.25 0.21 -13.69
N PHE A 141 -12.56 -0.19 -12.63
CA PHE A 141 -12.32 0.68 -11.49
C PHE A 141 -11.55 1.96 -11.89
N ILE A 142 -10.51 1.84 -12.71
CA ILE A 142 -9.78 3.03 -13.22
C ILE A 142 -10.74 3.94 -13.97
N THR A 143 -11.53 3.42 -14.90
CA THR A 143 -12.43 4.22 -15.74
C THR A 143 -13.55 4.87 -14.92
N ASP A 144 -14.21 4.07 -14.08
CA ASP A 144 -15.43 4.48 -13.38
C ASP A 144 -15.14 5.30 -12.13
N VAL A 145 -14.00 5.08 -11.46
CA VAL A 145 -13.65 5.76 -10.20
C VAL A 145 -12.59 6.83 -10.42
N LEU A 146 -11.50 6.50 -11.11
CA LEU A 146 -10.38 7.44 -11.28
C LEU A 146 -10.59 8.37 -12.49
N GLY A 147 -11.22 7.88 -13.55
CA GLY A 147 -11.52 8.64 -14.77
C GLY A 147 -12.52 9.77 -14.54
N ARG A 148 -13.48 9.60 -13.63
CA ARG A 148 -14.48 10.64 -13.30
C ARG A 148 -13.90 11.90 -12.66
N HIS A 149 -12.65 11.86 -12.17
CA HIS A 149 -11.96 13.01 -11.59
C HIS A 149 -10.88 13.61 -12.49
N SER A 150 -10.72 13.08 -13.71
CA SER A 150 -9.87 13.68 -14.74
C SER A 150 -10.64 14.82 -15.42
N THR A 151 -10.92 15.91 -14.70
CA THR A 151 -11.25 17.17 -15.37
C THR A 151 -10.05 17.47 -16.27
N PRO A 152 -10.21 17.58 -17.60
CA PRO A 152 -9.11 18.02 -18.44
C PRO A 152 -8.61 19.36 -17.89
N PRO A 153 -7.30 19.66 -17.92
CA PRO A 153 -6.84 21.01 -17.69
C PRO A 153 -7.53 21.87 -18.73
N SER A 154 -8.54 22.64 -18.31
CA SER A 154 -9.20 23.61 -19.17
C SER A 154 -8.12 24.52 -19.74
N ASP A 155 -8.09 24.61 -21.06
CA ASP A 155 -7.23 25.46 -21.86
C ASP A 155 -6.97 26.83 -21.22
N LEU A 156 -5.85 26.98 -20.53
CA LEU A 156 -5.18 28.27 -20.40
C LEU A 156 -4.31 28.45 -21.66
N ARG A 157 -4.97 28.60 -22.81
CA ARG A 157 -4.31 29.06 -24.04
C ARG A 157 -4.92 30.38 -24.49
N ARG A 158 -4.02 31.37 -24.49
CA ARG A 158 -3.96 32.55 -25.35
C ARG A 158 -4.87 33.72 -24.99
N ASP A 159 -4.32 34.61 -24.17
CA ASP A 159 -4.32 36.02 -24.52
C ASP A 159 -2.97 36.66 -24.14
N ARG A 160 -2.01 36.59 -25.06
CA ARG A 160 -0.93 37.59 -25.15
C ARG A 160 -1.04 38.20 -26.52
N ARG A 161 -1.84 39.27 -26.61
CA ARG A 161 -1.69 40.26 -27.67
C ARG A 161 -0.28 40.82 -27.60
N VAL A 162 0.44 40.70 -28.71
CA VAL A 162 1.67 41.45 -28.96
C VAL A 162 1.21 42.81 -29.46
N GLU A 163 1.41 43.86 -28.65
CA GLU A 163 1.27 45.23 -29.12
C GLU A 163 2.54 45.67 -29.84
N GLY A 164 2.32 46.45 -30.90
CA GLY A 164 3.26 46.74 -31.97
C GLY A 164 4.51 47.51 -31.53
N VAL A 165 5.60 47.16 -32.21
CA VAL A 165 6.76 48.02 -32.42
C VAL A 165 6.28 49.24 -33.24
N LYS A 166 6.58 50.44 -32.77
CA LYS A 166 6.60 51.64 -33.61
C LYS A 166 8.04 52.01 -33.93
N GLU A 167 8.23 52.37 -35.19
CA GLU A 167 9.45 52.89 -35.82
C GLU A 167 9.95 54.20 -35.18
#